data_AF-D0CDZ5-F1
#
_entry.id   AF-D0CDZ5-F1
#
_cell.length_a   1.000
_cell.length_b   1.000
_cell.length_c   1.000
_cell.angle_alpha   90.00
_cell.angle_beta   90.00
_cell.angle_gamma   90.00
#
_symmetry.space_group_name_H-M   'P 1'
#
loop_
_entity.id
_entity.type
_entity.pdbx_description
1 polymer ?
#
loop_
_entity_poly.entity_id
_entity_poly.type
_entity_poly.pdbx_seq_one_letter_code
_entity_poly.pdbx_strand_id
1 'polypeptide(L)'
;MDFEMIVPVERVAYLLALMLKRSNKTKGRISEKTLRIISGRQRLRGAFYISLYENLASLGLEIIELDRGGFALFYRSILEGVPVLRAKDLIPREERASLSLEDIIKEFDDEADDVNVDVEE
;
A
#
# COMPACT_ATOMS: atom_id res chain seq x y z
N MET A 1 -4.99 -31.10 15.86
CA MET A 1 -5.47 -30.15 14.84
C MET A 1 -6.18 -29.06 15.62
N ASP A 2 -5.43 -28.01 15.93
CA ASP A 2 -5.94 -26.93 16.78
C ASP A 2 -7.00 -26.15 16.00
N PHE A 3 -8.11 -25.85 16.69
CA PHE A 3 -9.17 -25.02 16.16
C PHE A 3 -8.60 -23.63 15.89
N GLU A 4 -8.25 -23.32 14.63
CA GLU A 4 -7.92 -21.94 14.22
C GLU A 4 -9.21 -21.11 14.33
N MET A 5 -9.38 -20.48 15.50
CA MET A 5 -10.39 -19.47 15.71
C MET A 5 -10.13 -18.33 14.73
N ILE A 6 -11.08 -18.09 13.82
CA ILE A 6 -11.02 -16.95 12.90
C ILE A 6 -10.86 -15.69 13.75
N VAL A 7 -9.77 -14.97 13.51
CA VAL A 7 -9.43 -13.78 14.29
C VAL A 7 -10.30 -12.62 13.80
N PRO A 8 -10.97 -11.86 14.69
CA PRO A 8 -11.67 -10.63 14.31
C PRO A 8 -10.75 -9.67 13.58
N VAL A 9 -11.25 -8.98 12.55
CA VAL A 9 -10.42 -8.16 11.65
C VAL A 9 -9.71 -7.03 12.39
N GLU A 10 -10.38 -6.40 13.34
CA GLU A 10 -9.79 -5.40 14.25
C GLU A 10 -8.55 -5.96 14.97
N ARG A 11 -8.65 -7.16 15.54
CA ARG A 11 -7.51 -7.82 16.19
C ARG A 11 -6.40 -8.13 15.20
N VAL A 12 -6.72 -8.50 13.96
CA VAL A 12 -5.70 -8.67 12.90
C VAL A 12 -4.97 -7.35 12.61
N ALA A 13 -5.68 -6.23 12.53
CA ALA A 13 -5.07 -4.91 12.33
C ALA A 13 -4.11 -4.55 13.48
N TYR A 14 -4.50 -4.80 14.74
CA TYR A 14 -3.60 -4.60 15.89
C TYR A 14 -2.38 -5.52 15.87
N LEU A 15 -2.53 -6.78 15.42
CA LEU A 15 -1.39 -7.70 15.28
C LEU A 15 -0.41 -7.20 14.22
N LEU A 16 -0.91 -6.70 13.09
CA LEU A 16 -0.10 -6.10 12.04
C LEU A 16 0.64 -4.84 12.52
N ALA A 17 -0.08 -3.94 13.21
CA ALA A 17 0.50 -2.76 13.82
C ALA A 17 1.62 -3.13 14.81
N LEU A 18 1.40 -4.15 15.64
CA LEU A 18 2.38 -4.64 16.59
C LEU A 18 3.60 -5.25 15.89
N MET A 19 3.41 -5.99 14.79
CA MET A 19 4.52 -6.52 13.99
C MET A 19 5.40 -5.41 13.43
N LEU A 20 4.80 -4.36 12.85
CA LEU A 20 5.56 -3.22 12.34
C LEU A 20 6.27 -2.47 13.47
N LYS A 21 5.58 -2.20 14.57
CA LYS A 21 6.20 -1.57 15.76
C LYS A 21 7.40 -2.36 16.28
N ARG A 22 7.29 -3.69 16.38
CA ARG A 22 8.37 -4.56 16.88
C ARG A 22 9.54 -4.70 15.91
N SER A 23 9.34 -4.45 14.62
CA SER A 23 10.45 -4.45 13.66
C SER A 23 11.29 -3.19 13.73
N ASN A 24 10.86 -2.16 14.47
CA ASN A 24 11.47 -0.82 14.52
C ASN A 24 11.61 -0.15 13.15
N LYS A 25 10.82 -0.58 12.15
CA LYS A 25 10.77 0.04 10.82
C LYS A 25 9.49 0.87 10.66
N THR A 26 9.54 1.82 9.74
CA THR A 26 8.36 2.64 9.38
C THR A 26 7.49 2.01 8.30
N LYS A 27 8.05 1.03 7.57
CA LYS A 27 7.39 0.23 6.53
C LYS A 27 7.93 -1.21 6.53
N GLY A 28 7.15 -2.15 6.02
CA GLY A 28 7.57 -3.55 5.87
C GLY A 28 6.72 -4.32 4.87
N ARG A 29 7.29 -5.36 4.26
CA ARG A 29 6.58 -6.27 3.36
C ARG A 29 5.99 -7.45 4.14
N ILE A 30 4.77 -7.84 3.79
CA ILE A 30 4.04 -8.96 4.37
C ILE A 30 3.59 -9.88 3.25
N SER A 31 3.81 -11.18 3.41
CA SER A 31 3.28 -12.17 2.46
C SER A 31 1.79 -12.44 2.70
N GLU A 32 1.05 -12.84 1.68
CA GLU A 32 -0.34 -13.30 1.85
C GLU A 32 -0.41 -14.50 2.81
N LYS A 33 0.61 -15.38 2.80
CA LYS A 33 0.73 -16.49 3.75
C LYS A 33 0.77 -15.99 5.20
N THR A 34 1.54 -14.95 5.47
CA THR A 34 1.59 -14.32 6.81
C THR A 34 0.21 -13.77 7.19
N LEU A 35 -0.47 -13.09 6.26
CA LEU A 35 -1.81 -12.53 6.49
C LEU A 35 -2.86 -13.62 6.78
N ARG A 36 -2.77 -14.79 6.12
CA ARG A 36 -3.57 -15.98 6.43
C ARG A 36 -3.30 -16.53 7.82
N ILE A 37 -2.02 -16.66 8.21
CA ILE A 37 -1.62 -17.17 9.54
C ILE A 37 -2.16 -16.26 10.65
N ILE A 38 -1.93 -14.95 10.58
CA ILE A 38 -2.36 -14.04 11.64
C ILE A 38 -3.88 -13.89 11.74
N SER A 39 -4.58 -14.13 10.63
CA SER A 39 -6.03 -14.00 10.57
C SER A 39 -6.76 -15.31 10.88
N GLY A 40 -6.06 -16.46 10.93
CA GLY A 40 -6.67 -17.78 11.05
C GLY A 40 -7.60 -18.11 9.89
N ARG A 41 -7.34 -17.57 8.69
CA ARG A 41 -8.20 -17.74 7.51
C ARG A 41 -7.48 -18.56 6.45
N GLN A 42 -8.19 -19.55 5.91
CA GLN A 42 -7.71 -20.33 4.76
C GLN A 42 -7.69 -19.52 3.46
N ARG A 43 -8.65 -18.61 3.28
CA ARG A 43 -8.77 -17.73 2.11
C ARG A 43 -9.10 -16.30 2.55
N LEU A 44 -8.46 -15.33 1.92
CA LEU A 44 -8.70 -13.90 2.14
C LEU A 44 -9.61 -13.38 1.03
N ARG A 45 -10.85 -13.00 1.37
CA ARG A 45 -11.84 -12.49 0.42
C ARG A 45 -11.84 -10.95 0.41
N GLY A 46 -12.36 -10.34 -0.65
CA GLY A 46 -12.46 -8.87 -0.77
C GLY A 46 -13.02 -8.18 0.49
N ALA A 47 -14.10 -8.70 1.07
CA ALA A 47 -14.69 -8.16 2.29
C ALA A 47 -13.74 -8.14 3.51
N PHE A 48 -12.81 -9.10 3.61
CA PHE A 48 -11.79 -9.10 4.65
C PHE A 48 -10.81 -7.94 4.45
N TYR A 49 -10.35 -7.72 3.20
CA TYR A 49 -9.43 -6.64 2.88
C TYR A 49 -10.03 -5.26 3.14
N ILE A 50 -11.27 -5.03 2.70
CA ILE A 50 -11.98 -3.76 2.93
C ILE A 50 -12.02 -3.44 4.42
N SER A 51 -12.48 -4.40 5.24
CA SER A 51 -12.56 -4.23 6.69
C SER A 51 -11.17 -4.06 7.31
N LEU A 52 -10.14 -4.76 6.81
CA LEU A 52 -8.77 -4.62 7.30
C LEU A 52 -8.21 -3.23 7.01
N TYR A 53 -8.48 -2.66 5.84
CA TYR A 53 -8.03 -1.33 5.44
C TYR A 53 -8.65 -0.25 6.35
N GLU A 54 -9.95 -0.34 6.63
CA GLU A 54 -10.64 0.59 7.54
C GLU A 54 -10.06 0.54 8.97
N ASN A 55 -9.80 -0.67 9.47
CA ASN A 55 -9.23 -0.84 10.82
C ASN A 55 -7.78 -0.34 10.90
N LEU A 56 -6.95 -0.59 9.89
CA LEU A 56 -5.57 -0.08 9.84
C LEU A 56 -5.53 1.44 9.69
N ALA A 57 -6.40 2.01 8.85
CA ALA A 57 -6.49 3.46 8.65
C ALA A 57 -6.81 4.20 9.96
N SER A 58 -7.65 3.60 10.81
CA SER A 58 -7.97 4.12 12.16
C SER A 58 -6.76 4.13 13.11
N LEU A 59 -5.73 3.33 12.82
CA LEU A 59 -4.45 3.28 13.55
C LEU A 59 -3.35 4.12 12.91
N GLY A 60 -3.66 4.89 11.85
CA GLY A 60 -2.66 5.65 11.08
C GLY A 60 -1.73 4.77 10.23
N LEU A 61 -2.15 3.55 9.92
CA LEU A 61 -1.42 2.60 9.08
C LEU A 61 -2.13 2.39 7.76
N GLU A 62 -1.36 2.06 6.72
CA GLU A 62 -1.89 1.64 5.42
C GLU A 62 -1.24 0.34 4.98
N ILE A 63 -2.01 -0.45 4.25
CA ILE A 63 -1.54 -1.68 3.61
C ILE A 63 -1.99 -1.68 2.15
N ILE A 64 -1.06 -1.94 1.25
CA ILE A 64 -1.30 -1.99 -0.21
C ILE A 64 -0.80 -3.32 -0.76
N GLU A 65 -1.49 -3.85 -1.76
CA GLU A 65 -1.01 -5.01 -2.52
C GLU A 65 0.14 -4.59 -3.44
N LEU A 66 1.11 -5.49 -3.65
CA LEU A 66 2.27 -5.25 -4.51
C LEU A 66 2.21 -6.11 -5.77
N ASP A 67 2.73 -5.61 -6.90
CA ASP A 67 2.67 -6.29 -8.20
C ASP A 67 3.36 -7.67 -8.19
N ARG A 68 4.46 -7.80 -7.45
CA ARG A 68 5.19 -9.08 -7.26
C ARG A 68 4.61 -9.94 -6.13
N GLY A 69 3.37 -9.66 -5.72
CA GLY A 69 2.62 -10.36 -4.69
C GLY A 69 2.94 -9.93 -3.26
N GLY A 70 2.00 -10.21 -2.35
CA GLY A 70 2.06 -9.78 -0.96
C GLY A 70 1.70 -8.30 -0.82
N PHE A 71 2.10 -7.72 0.30
CA PHE A 71 1.61 -6.42 0.73
C PHE A 71 2.73 -5.56 1.30
N ALA A 72 2.69 -4.25 1.08
CA ALA A 72 3.46 -3.30 1.89
C ALA A 72 2.55 -2.75 3.00
N LEU A 73 3.04 -2.75 4.24
CA LEU A 73 2.41 -2.14 5.41
C LEU A 73 3.31 -1.00 5.91
N PHE A 74 2.74 0.17 6.18
CA PHE A 74 3.50 1.34 6.59
C PHE A 74 2.67 2.33 7.42
N TYR A 75 3.35 3.17 8.21
CA TYR A 75 2.70 4.32 8.85
C TYR A 75 2.38 5.38 7.81
N ARG A 76 1.15 5.91 7.78
CA ARG A 76 0.78 7.01 6.87
C ARG A 76 1.66 8.24 7.06
N SER A 77 2.19 8.45 8.27
CA SER A 77 3.10 9.56 8.57
C SER A 77 4.38 9.57 7.74
N ILE A 78 4.80 8.46 7.13
CA ILE A 78 5.95 8.47 6.20
C ILE A 78 5.68 9.36 4.99
N LEU A 79 4.40 9.61 4.68
CA LEU A 79 3.96 10.43 3.56
C LEU A 79 3.81 11.92 3.94
N GLU A 80 3.93 12.32 5.21
CA GLU A 80 3.74 13.72 5.61
C GLU A 80 4.80 14.68 5.04
N GLY A 81 5.94 14.15 4.58
CA GLY A 81 7.03 14.92 3.97
C GLY A 81 7.15 14.81 2.46
N VAL A 82 6.20 14.16 1.77
CA VAL A 82 6.29 14.00 0.31
C VAL A 82 6.07 15.33 -0.42
N PRO A 83 6.76 15.58 -1.55
CA PRO A 83 6.58 16.81 -2.32
C PRO A 83 5.13 17.04 -2.74
N VAL A 84 4.66 18.28 -2.61
CA VAL A 84 3.34 18.67 -3.09
C VAL A 84 3.40 18.84 -4.61
N LEU A 85 2.68 17.99 -5.33
CA LEU A 85 2.49 18.14 -6.78
C LEU A 85 1.46 19.23 -7.05
N ARG A 86 1.84 20.23 -7.85
CA ARG A 86 0.96 21.35 -8.21
C ARG A 86 0.78 21.38 -9.71
N ALA A 87 -0.47 21.25 -10.16
CA ALA A 87 -0.79 21.24 -11.59
C ALA A 87 -0.23 22.47 -12.32
N LYS A 88 -0.31 23.67 -11.74
CA LYS A 88 0.25 24.88 -12.36
C LYS A 88 1.77 24.84 -12.61
N ASP A 89 2.50 24.02 -11.85
CA ASP A 89 3.95 23.94 -11.88
C ASP A 89 4.42 22.78 -12.76
N LEU A 90 3.61 21.71 -12.89
CA LEU A 90 3.96 20.48 -13.62
C LEU A 90 3.22 20.31 -14.96
N ILE A 91 1.97 20.75 -15.03
CA ILE A 91 1.08 20.66 -16.20
C ILE A 91 0.27 21.97 -16.34
N PRO A 92 0.89 23.05 -16.84
CA PRO A 92 0.26 24.37 -16.96
C PRO A 92 -1.09 24.33 -17.68
N ARG A 93 -1.91 25.37 -17.49
CA ARG A 93 -3.29 25.40 -17.99
C ARG A 93 -3.38 25.23 -19.51
N GLU A 94 -2.49 25.89 -20.25
CA GLU A 94 -2.44 25.84 -21.72
C GLU A 94 -2.18 24.41 -22.18
N GLU A 95 -1.16 23.78 -21.59
CA GLU A 95 -0.77 22.41 -21.85
C GLU A 95 -1.90 21.41 -21.56
N ARG A 96 -2.54 21.50 -20.39
CA ARG A 96 -3.70 20.66 -20.04
C ARG A 96 -4.89 20.83 -20.97
N ALA A 97 -5.03 21.99 -21.61
CA ALA A 97 -6.12 22.26 -22.53
C ALA A 97 -5.83 21.76 -23.95
N SER A 98 -4.55 21.62 -24.32
CA SER A 98 -4.12 21.22 -25.67
C SER A 98 -3.59 19.79 -25.77
N LEU A 99 -3.18 19.17 -24.65
CA LEU A 99 -2.68 17.80 -24.61
C LEU A 99 -3.77 16.83 -25.06
N SER A 100 -3.45 16.04 -26.08
CA SER A 100 -4.30 14.91 -26.48
C SER A 100 -4.11 13.73 -25.53
N LEU A 101 -5.09 12.83 -25.49
CA LEU A 101 -4.95 11.59 -24.72
C LEU A 101 -3.82 10.72 -25.28
N GLU A 102 -3.62 10.69 -26.60
CA GLU A 102 -2.52 9.94 -27.21
C GLU A 102 -1.15 10.47 -26.75
N ASP A 103 -0.97 11.79 -26.68
CA ASP A 103 0.28 12.39 -26.21
C ASP A 103 0.53 12.09 -24.72
N ILE A 104 -0.51 12.17 -23.88
CA ILE A 104 -0.42 11.83 -22.44
C ILE A 104 0.00 10.36 -22.24
N ILE A 105 -0.61 9.44 -22.99
CA ILE A 105 -0.28 8.00 -22.89
C ILE A 105 1.16 7.77 -23.32
N LYS A 106 1.58 8.39 -24.43
CA LYS A 106 2.95 8.25 -24.93
C LYS A 106 3.98 8.72 -23.90
N GLU A 107 3.75 9.87 -23.28
CA GLU A 107 4.65 10.40 -22.24
C GLU A 107 4.72 9.45 -21.02
N PHE A 108 3.61 8.83 -20.64
CA PHE A 108 3.59 7.87 -19.54
C PHE A 108 4.30 6.55 -19.86
N ASP A 109 4.14 6.03 -21.09
CA ASP A 109 4.74 4.76 -21.52
C ASP A 109 6.25 4.90 -21.77
N ASP A 110 6.72 6.06 -22.25
CA ASP A 110 8.15 6.34 -22.50
C ASP A 110 8.99 6.36 -21.18
N GLU A 111 8.36 6.61 -20.02
CA GLU A 111 9.03 6.65 -18.70
C GLU A 111 8.97 5.34 -17.90
N ALA A 112 8.12 4.37 -18.29
CA ALA A 112 7.93 3.12 -17.55
C ALA A 112 9.15 2.16 -17.61
N ASP A 113 10.06 2.37 -18.56
CA ASP A 113 11.26 1.55 -18.74
C ASP A 113 12.47 1.96 -17.84
N ASP A 114 12.43 3.13 -17.19
CA ASP A 114 13.58 3.71 -16.46
C ASP A 114 13.40 3.88 -14.94
N VAL A 115 12.31 3.37 -14.33
CA VAL A 115 12.14 3.40 -12.86
C VAL A 115 13.00 2.32 -12.20
N ASN A 116 14.31 2.59 -12.13
CA ASN A 116 15.23 1.83 -11.31
C ASN A 116 14.98 2.22 -9.84
N VAL A 117 14.20 1.40 -9.13
CA VAL A 117 13.99 1.59 -7.70
C VAL A 117 15.30 1.23 -7.00
N ASP A 118 16.16 2.23 -6.81
CA ASP A 118 17.32 2.12 -5.93
C ASP A 118 16.81 1.88 -4.51
N VAL A 119 16.78 0.60 -4.13
CA VAL A 119 16.55 0.18 -2.75
C VAL A 119 17.90 0.27 -2.04
N GLU A 120 18.17 1.40 -1.40
CA GLU A 120 19.26 1.46 -0.41
C GLU A 120 18.95 0.47 0.73
N GLU A 121 19.93 -0.39 1.03
CA GLU A 121 19.88 -1.58 1.92
C GLU A 121 19.52 -1.30 3.38
#